data_AF-A0A251TM14-F1
#
_entry.id   AF-A0A251TM14-F1
#
_cell.length_a   1.000
_cell.length_b   1.000
_cell.length_c   1.000
_cell.angle_alpha   90.00
_cell.angle_beta   90.00
_cell.angle_gamma   90.00
#
_symmetry.space_group_name_H-M   'P 1'
#
loop_
_entity.id
_entity.type
_entity.pdbx_description
1 polymer ?
#
loop_
_entity_poly.entity_id
_entity_poly.type
_entity_poly.pdbx_seq_one_letter_code
_entity_poly.pdbx_strand_id
1 'polypeptide(L)'
;MLLPGCENSELAISYGAILRDCIRHQVAAKYILESDHIKLFFRYIQDSSFDIASDAAATFTELLTRHKSTVAEYLSENYDWFFREYSSLLESSNYITRRNAVRLLRAMLLDRSNTSVMVRYVCSLDNLRIVMNLLRDSNKTIQLEAFHVFKLFAANQRKPQEIVKVLVANRSKLIRFFSDFSFEKADEQFESDKAEVVREIATLELTGPPCSSLKEISC
;
A
#
# COMPACT_ATOMS: atom_id res chain seq x y z
N MET A 1 9.65 -19.88 -12.53
CA MET A 1 9.27 -19.78 -11.10
C MET A 1 9.20 -21.19 -10.56
N LEU A 2 9.80 -21.44 -9.40
CA LEU A 2 10.15 -22.77 -8.88
C LEU A 2 9.05 -23.81 -9.14
N LEU A 3 9.37 -24.75 -10.04
CA LEU A 3 8.62 -25.98 -10.21
C LEU A 3 8.46 -26.63 -8.82
N PRO A 4 7.32 -27.25 -8.52
CA PRO A 4 7.17 -28.03 -7.29
C PRO A 4 8.31 -29.05 -7.22
N GLY A 5 9.17 -28.96 -6.18
CA GLY A 5 10.27 -29.93 -5.97
C GLY A 5 11.70 -29.37 -5.81
N CYS A 6 11.91 -28.04 -5.80
CA CYS A 6 13.24 -27.51 -5.46
C CYS A 6 13.46 -27.49 -3.94
N GLU A 7 13.85 -28.63 -3.37
CA GLU A 7 14.28 -28.76 -1.97
C GLU A 7 15.67 -28.12 -1.70
N ASN A 8 16.32 -27.56 -2.73
CA ASN A 8 17.66 -26.98 -2.63
C ASN A 8 17.61 -25.43 -2.65
N SER A 9 17.90 -24.83 -1.49
CA SER A 9 17.91 -23.37 -1.29
C SER A 9 18.87 -22.63 -2.24
N GLU A 10 20.02 -23.22 -2.60
CA GLU A 10 20.99 -22.60 -3.51
C GLU A 10 20.47 -22.48 -4.95
N LEU A 11 19.68 -23.45 -5.40
CA LEU A 11 19.04 -23.40 -6.71
C LEU A 11 17.95 -22.33 -6.74
N ALA A 12 17.19 -22.19 -5.65
CA ALA A 12 16.15 -21.16 -5.54
C ALA A 12 16.71 -19.74 -5.70
N ILE A 13 17.84 -19.44 -5.06
CA ILE A 13 18.53 -18.15 -5.16
C ILE A 13 19.04 -17.91 -6.59
N SER A 14 19.64 -18.93 -7.20
CA SER A 14 20.16 -18.85 -8.57
C SER A 14 19.06 -18.57 -9.59
N TYR A 15 17.89 -19.20 -9.43
CA TYR A 15 16.72 -18.92 -10.27
C TYR A 15 16.14 -17.53 -10.04
N GLY A 16 16.21 -17.01 -8.82
CA GLY A 16 15.83 -15.63 -8.49
C GLY A 16 16.63 -14.59 -9.27
N ALA A 17 17.95 -14.76 -9.32
CA ALA A 17 18.84 -13.90 -10.09
C ALA A 17 18.54 -13.94 -11.60
N ILE A 18 18.38 -15.15 -12.16
CA ILE A 18 18.03 -15.33 -13.58
C ILE A 18 16.68 -14.68 -13.88
N LEU A 19 15.68 -14.87 -13.01
CA LEU A 19 14.36 -14.28 -13.18
C LEU A 19 14.43 -12.75 -13.17
N ARG A 20 15.20 -12.15 -12.26
CA ARG A 20 15.41 -10.69 -12.22
C ARG A 20 16.04 -10.16 -13.51
N ASP A 21 16.99 -10.88 -14.09
CA ASP A 21 17.54 -10.49 -15.39
C ASP A 21 16.51 -10.64 -16.52
N CYS A 22 15.68 -11.68 -16.51
CA CYS A 22 14.61 -11.86 -17.49
C CYS A 22 13.57 -10.73 -17.42
N ILE A 23 13.10 -10.34 -16.23
CA ILE A 23 12.05 -9.31 -16.08
C ILE A 23 12.54 -7.90 -16.43
N ARG A 24 13.84 -7.70 -16.71
CA ARG A 24 14.32 -6.49 -17.37
C ARG A 24 13.71 -6.30 -18.76
N HIS A 25 13.30 -7.39 -19.41
CA HIS A 25 12.56 -7.35 -20.66
C HIS A 25 11.06 -7.32 -20.40
N GLN A 26 10.38 -6.32 -20.99
CA GLN A 26 8.95 -6.08 -20.78
C GLN A 26 8.08 -7.30 -21.12
N VAL A 27 8.43 -8.05 -22.17
CA VAL A 27 7.69 -9.25 -22.59
C VAL A 27 7.70 -10.34 -21.51
N ALA A 28 8.85 -10.58 -20.87
CA ALA A 28 8.97 -11.56 -19.79
C ALA A 28 8.25 -11.10 -18.52
N ALA A 29 8.37 -9.81 -18.17
CA ALA A 29 7.64 -9.24 -17.05
C ALA A 29 6.13 -9.34 -17.24
N LYS A 30 5.63 -8.99 -18.44
CA LYS A 30 4.22 -9.08 -18.82
C LYS A 30 3.70 -10.52 -18.70
N TYR A 31 4.45 -11.50 -19.22
CA TYR A 31 4.09 -12.91 -19.09
C TYR A 31 3.92 -13.37 -17.63
N ILE A 32 4.79 -12.92 -16.72
CA ILE A 32 4.69 -13.29 -15.30
C ILE A 32 3.48 -12.60 -14.65
N LEU A 33 3.26 -11.32 -14.93
CA LEU A 33 2.12 -10.56 -14.39
C LEU A 33 0.78 -11.18 -14.84
N GLU A 34 0.67 -11.57 -16.11
CA GLU A 34 -0.56 -12.11 -16.70
C GLU A 34 -0.77 -13.61 -16.44
N SER A 35 0.12 -14.27 -15.69
CA SER A 35 0.00 -15.69 -15.37
C SER A 35 -0.13 -15.94 -13.86
N ASP A 36 -0.54 -17.15 -13.48
CA ASP A 36 -0.68 -17.53 -12.06
C ASP A 36 0.64 -17.50 -11.27
N HIS A 37 1.78 -17.38 -11.96
CA HIS A 37 3.09 -17.21 -11.34
C HIS A 37 3.12 -16.01 -10.38
N ILE A 38 2.45 -14.90 -10.70
CA ILE A 38 2.42 -13.73 -9.82
C ILE A 38 1.89 -14.07 -8.40
N LYS A 39 0.96 -15.01 -8.29
CA LYS A 39 0.36 -15.43 -7.02
C LYS A 39 1.36 -16.14 -6.11
N LEU A 40 2.35 -16.81 -6.68
CA LEU A 40 3.38 -17.52 -5.92
C LEU A 40 4.26 -16.55 -5.11
N PHE A 41 4.42 -15.29 -5.54
CA PHE A 41 5.18 -14.30 -4.77
C PHE A 41 4.58 -14.03 -3.39
N PHE A 42 3.25 -13.97 -3.26
CA PHE A 42 2.60 -13.74 -1.95
C PHE A 42 2.90 -14.86 -0.95
N ARG A 43 3.10 -16.08 -1.44
CA ARG A 43 3.57 -17.21 -0.63
C ARG A 43 5.06 -17.09 -0.31
N TYR A 44 5.92 -16.92 -1.33
CA TYR A 44 7.36 -16.93 -1.12
C TYR A 44 7.87 -15.75 -0.28
N ILE A 45 7.25 -14.58 -0.40
CA ILE A 45 7.58 -13.39 0.42
C ILE A 45 7.31 -13.63 1.92
N GLN A 46 6.45 -14.59 2.24
CA GLN A 46 6.10 -14.97 3.61
C GLN A 46 6.74 -16.30 4.03
N ASP A 47 7.70 -16.81 3.25
CA ASP A 47 8.43 -18.03 3.57
C ASP A 47 9.26 -17.87 4.86
N SER A 48 9.40 -18.95 5.62
CA SER A 48 10.23 -18.96 6.83
C SER A 48 11.72 -18.81 6.54
N SER A 49 12.17 -19.20 5.34
CA SER A 49 13.54 -19.01 4.88
C SER A 49 13.75 -17.56 4.47
N PHE A 50 14.62 -16.86 5.20
CA PHE A 50 14.94 -15.46 4.92
C PHE A 50 15.49 -15.24 3.51
N ASP A 51 16.34 -16.14 3.01
CA ASP A 51 16.92 -16.01 1.67
C ASP A 51 15.86 -16.11 0.58
N ILE A 52 14.92 -17.07 0.72
CA ILE A 52 13.80 -17.23 -0.22
C ILE A 52 12.88 -16.01 -0.15
N ALA A 53 12.50 -15.58 1.05
CA ALA A 53 11.58 -14.47 1.24
C ALA A 53 12.17 -13.14 0.75
N SER A 54 13.44 -12.87 1.04
CA SER A 54 14.12 -11.64 0.62
C SER A 54 14.34 -11.60 -0.89
N ASP A 55 14.73 -12.71 -1.52
CA ASP A 55 14.89 -12.81 -2.97
C ASP A 55 13.55 -12.65 -3.70
N ALA A 56 12.49 -13.30 -3.20
CA ALA A 56 11.14 -13.17 -3.73
C ALA A 56 10.63 -11.72 -3.61
N ALA A 57 10.85 -11.06 -2.46
CA ALA A 57 10.45 -9.67 -2.25
C ALA A 57 11.20 -8.70 -3.18
N ALA A 58 12.50 -8.91 -3.40
CA ALA A 58 13.29 -8.10 -4.33
C ALA A 58 12.79 -8.25 -5.77
N THR A 59 12.55 -9.49 -6.20
CA THR A 59 12.05 -9.79 -7.54
C THR A 59 10.63 -9.25 -7.76
N PHE A 60 9.75 -9.40 -6.78
CA PHE A 60 8.39 -8.85 -6.82
C PHE A 60 8.39 -7.31 -6.88
N THR A 61 9.27 -6.67 -6.11
CA THR A 61 9.47 -5.22 -6.15
C THR A 61 9.91 -4.76 -7.53
N GLU A 62 10.92 -5.41 -8.13
CA GLU A 62 11.40 -5.06 -9.47
C GLU A 62 10.31 -5.26 -10.52
N LEU A 63 9.58 -6.37 -10.46
CA LEU A 63 8.48 -6.70 -11.37
C LEU A 63 7.39 -5.62 -11.35
N LEU A 64 7.01 -5.15 -10.15
CA LEU A 64 5.95 -4.16 -9.95
C LEU A 64 6.40 -2.70 -10.07
N THR A 65 7.68 -2.43 -10.34
CA THR A 65 8.17 -1.05 -10.40
C THR A 65 8.98 -0.73 -11.65
N ARG A 66 9.38 -1.71 -12.45
CA ARG A 66 10.21 -1.50 -13.64
C ARG A 66 9.41 -0.99 -14.85
N HIS A 67 8.45 -1.77 -15.34
CA HIS A 67 7.72 -1.48 -16.58
C HIS A 67 6.40 -0.76 -16.28
N LYS A 68 6.48 0.55 -16.05
CA LYS A 68 5.41 1.37 -15.45
C LYS A 68 4.04 1.23 -16.12
N SER A 69 3.98 1.29 -17.45
CA SER A 69 2.72 1.17 -18.19
C SER A 69 2.11 -0.22 -18.06
N THR A 70 2.91 -1.28 -18.22
CA THR A 70 2.46 -2.68 -18.08
C THR A 70 1.98 -2.97 -16.67
N VAL A 71 2.68 -2.47 -15.64
CA VAL A 71 2.24 -2.64 -14.25
C VAL A 71 0.94 -1.88 -14.00
N ALA A 72 0.81 -0.65 -14.52
CA ALA A 72 -0.40 0.16 -14.33
C ALA A 72 -1.64 -0.49 -14.96
N GLU A 73 -1.50 -1.02 -16.17
CA GLU A 73 -2.53 -1.81 -16.86
C GLU A 73 -2.92 -3.02 -16.02
N TYR A 74 -1.93 -3.85 -15.66
CA TYR A 74 -2.13 -5.04 -14.84
C TYR A 74 -2.84 -4.73 -13.51
N LEU A 75 -2.34 -3.78 -12.72
CA LEU A 75 -2.91 -3.42 -11.41
C LEU A 75 -4.34 -2.86 -11.53
N SER A 76 -4.65 -2.17 -12.62
CA SER A 76 -6.00 -1.64 -12.87
C SER A 76 -6.99 -2.77 -13.14
N GLU A 77 -6.61 -3.73 -13.98
CA GLU A 77 -7.44 -4.89 -14.34
C GLU A 77 -7.60 -5.89 -13.20
N ASN A 78 -6.57 -6.03 -12.37
CA ASN A 78 -6.46 -7.07 -11.34
C ASN A 78 -6.64 -6.54 -9.91
N TYR A 79 -7.12 -5.31 -9.78
CA TYR A 79 -7.11 -4.54 -8.53
C TYR A 79 -7.67 -5.32 -7.33
N ASP A 80 -8.88 -5.88 -7.45
CA ASP A 80 -9.61 -6.42 -6.29
C ASP A 80 -8.91 -7.63 -5.67
N TRP A 81 -8.48 -8.58 -6.50
CA TRP A 81 -7.79 -9.75 -5.96
C TRP A 81 -6.37 -9.38 -5.54
N PHE A 82 -5.67 -8.54 -6.31
CA PHE A 82 -4.28 -8.19 -6.02
C PHE A 82 -4.17 -7.50 -4.66
N PHE A 83 -4.97 -6.46 -4.42
CA PHE A 83 -4.92 -5.72 -3.16
C PHE A 83 -5.50 -6.48 -1.97
N ARG A 84 -6.41 -7.45 -2.21
CA ARG A 84 -6.85 -8.39 -1.18
C ARG A 84 -5.71 -9.32 -0.73
N GLU A 85 -4.92 -9.84 -1.65
CA GLU A 85 -3.73 -10.63 -1.28
C GLU A 85 -2.62 -9.73 -0.70
N TYR A 86 -2.45 -8.52 -1.25
CA TYR A 86 -1.43 -7.58 -0.80
C TYR A 86 -1.66 -7.10 0.65
N SER A 87 -2.91 -7.01 1.11
CA SER A 87 -3.20 -6.66 2.50
C SER A 87 -2.59 -7.66 3.49
N SER A 88 -2.49 -8.95 3.13
CA SER A 88 -1.85 -9.95 3.99
C SER A 88 -0.36 -9.65 4.23
N LEU A 89 0.33 -9.04 3.25
CA LEU A 89 1.72 -8.63 3.39
C LEU A 89 1.86 -7.40 4.32
N LEU A 90 0.91 -6.45 4.21
CA LEU A 90 0.85 -5.27 5.07
C LEU A 90 0.53 -5.61 6.53
N GLU A 91 -0.26 -6.66 6.75
CA GLU A 91 -0.69 -7.11 8.07
C GLU A 91 0.16 -8.27 8.63
N SER A 92 1.26 -8.63 7.94
CA SER A 92 2.11 -9.75 8.33
C SER A 92 2.69 -9.59 9.74
N SER A 93 2.81 -10.69 10.49
CA SER A 93 3.55 -10.69 11.75
C SER A 93 5.05 -10.47 11.56
N ASN A 94 5.58 -10.78 10.36
CA ASN A 94 6.98 -10.56 10.02
C ASN A 94 7.26 -9.09 9.72
N TYR A 95 8.10 -8.48 10.57
CA TYR A 95 8.53 -7.09 10.44
C TYR A 95 9.13 -6.76 9.07
N ILE A 96 10.00 -7.62 8.55
CA ILE A 96 10.70 -7.37 7.27
C ILE A 96 9.69 -7.38 6.12
N THR A 97 8.76 -8.33 6.12
CA THR A 97 7.67 -8.41 5.16
C THR A 97 6.81 -7.15 5.21
N ARG A 98 6.31 -6.73 6.38
CA ARG A 98 5.51 -5.50 6.50
C ARG A 98 6.26 -4.27 6.01
N ARG A 99 7.53 -4.12 6.42
CA ARG A 99 8.37 -2.98 6.04
C ARG A 99 8.55 -2.89 4.53
N ASN A 100 8.84 -4.01 3.87
CA ASN A 100 9.00 -4.05 2.42
C ASN A 100 7.66 -3.80 1.71
N ALA A 101 6.57 -4.38 2.23
CA ALA A 101 5.23 -4.22 1.66
C ALA A 101 4.74 -2.76 1.72
N VAL A 102 4.92 -2.05 2.84
CA VAL A 102 4.49 -0.64 2.93
C VAL A 102 5.34 0.27 2.03
N ARG A 103 6.65 0.00 1.91
CA ARG A 103 7.55 0.73 1.02
C ARG A 103 7.17 0.53 -0.45
N LEU A 104 6.87 -0.70 -0.85
CA LEU A 104 6.43 -1.01 -2.20
C LEU A 104 5.04 -0.44 -2.49
N LEU A 105 4.12 -0.47 -1.51
CA LEU A 105 2.80 0.16 -1.64
C LEU A 105 2.93 1.65 -1.95
N ARG A 106 3.75 2.36 -1.17
CA ARG A 106 4.08 3.77 -1.42
C ARG A 106 4.60 3.96 -2.84
N ALA A 107 5.56 3.15 -3.27
CA ALA A 107 6.15 3.27 -4.61
C ALA A 107 5.12 3.04 -5.74
N MET A 108 4.20 2.08 -5.56
CA MET A 108 3.13 1.83 -6.51
C MET A 108 2.14 3.00 -6.57
N LEU A 109 1.67 3.50 -5.41
CA LEU A 109 0.63 4.53 -5.37
C LEU A 109 1.13 5.94 -5.76
N LEU A 110 2.42 6.24 -5.58
CA LEU A 110 3.02 7.51 -5.98
C LEU A 110 3.49 7.53 -7.44
N ASP A 111 3.47 6.40 -8.15
CA ASP A 111 3.80 6.39 -9.58
C ASP A 111 2.68 7.05 -10.39
N ARG A 112 3.03 8.05 -11.20
CA ARG A 112 2.07 8.78 -12.04
C ARG A 112 1.26 7.86 -12.98
N SER A 113 1.83 6.74 -13.39
CA SER A 113 1.17 5.77 -14.27
C SER A 113 0.04 5.04 -13.56
N ASN A 114 0.13 4.93 -12.23
CA ASN A 114 -0.84 4.24 -11.36
C ASN A 114 -1.92 5.18 -10.79
N THR A 115 -2.15 6.35 -11.40
CA THR A 115 -3.11 7.34 -10.86
C THR A 115 -4.51 6.74 -10.67
N SER A 116 -5.00 5.93 -11.61
CA SER A 116 -6.31 5.24 -11.49
C SER A 116 -6.36 4.30 -10.29
N VAL A 117 -5.31 3.49 -10.11
CA VAL A 117 -5.13 2.56 -8.99
C VAL A 117 -5.07 3.31 -7.67
N MET A 118 -4.30 4.41 -7.62
CA MET A 118 -4.17 5.25 -6.43
C MET A 118 -5.51 5.84 -6.00
N VAL A 119 -6.26 6.44 -6.93
CA VAL A 119 -7.57 7.02 -6.65
C VAL A 119 -8.53 5.96 -6.11
N ARG A 120 -8.52 4.75 -6.67
CA ARG A 120 -9.33 3.62 -6.16
C ARG A 120 -8.88 3.19 -4.76
N TYR A 121 -7.57 3.13 -4.51
CA TYR A 121 -6.99 2.76 -3.21
C TYR A 121 -7.37 3.70 -2.09
N VAL A 122 -7.28 5.01 -2.31
CA VAL A 122 -7.58 6.03 -1.30
C VAL A 122 -9.08 6.26 -1.07
N CYS A 123 -9.93 5.56 -1.83
CA CYS A 123 -11.38 5.53 -1.63
C CYS A 123 -11.85 4.33 -0.81
N SER A 124 -10.97 3.40 -0.41
CA SER A 124 -11.35 2.23 0.38
C SER A 124 -11.18 2.48 1.89
N LEU A 125 -12.26 2.26 2.65
CA LEU A 125 -12.24 2.35 4.11
C LEU A 125 -11.31 1.30 4.74
N ASP A 126 -11.27 0.09 4.20
CA ASP A 126 -10.43 -0.98 4.73
C ASP A 126 -8.95 -0.67 4.49
N ASN A 127 -8.61 -0.11 3.33
CA ASN A 127 -7.26 0.36 3.05
C ASN A 127 -6.84 1.47 4.01
N LEU A 128 -7.74 2.42 4.31
CA LEU A 128 -7.49 3.46 5.32
C LEU A 128 -7.19 2.85 6.69
N ARG A 129 -7.98 1.87 7.13
CA ARG A 129 -7.80 1.19 8.42
C ARG A 129 -6.43 0.51 8.51
N ILE A 130 -6.03 -0.22 7.47
CA ILE A 130 -4.70 -0.86 7.40
C ILE A 130 -3.60 0.20 7.54
N VAL A 131 -3.67 1.29 6.77
CA VAL A 131 -2.67 2.35 6.80
C VAL A 131 -2.64 3.07 8.16
N MET A 132 -3.80 3.32 8.77
CA MET A 132 -3.88 3.91 10.12
C MET A 132 -3.30 2.98 11.20
N ASN A 133 -3.40 1.67 11.05
CA ASN A 133 -2.74 0.72 11.93
C ASN A 133 -1.22 0.74 11.73
N LEU A 134 -0.73 0.82 10.49
CA LEU A 134 0.69 0.94 10.18
C LEU A 134 1.31 2.25 10.69
N LEU A 135 0.56 3.35 10.73
CA LEU A 135 0.99 4.60 11.39
C LEU A 135 1.28 4.40 12.88
N ARG A 136 0.65 3.42 13.52
CA ARG A 136 0.82 3.10 14.94
C ARG A 136 1.81 1.96 15.18
N ASP A 137 2.49 1.47 14.14
CA ASP A 137 3.49 0.41 14.25
C ASP A 137 4.61 0.83 15.22
N SER A 138 5.21 -0.10 15.96
CA SER A 138 6.31 0.22 16.89
C SER A 138 7.58 0.68 16.15
N ASN A 139 7.71 0.34 14.86
CA ASN A 139 8.87 0.67 14.06
C ASN A 139 8.72 2.00 13.31
N LYS A 140 9.63 2.94 13.58
CA LYS A 140 9.66 4.28 12.98
C LYS A 140 9.79 4.28 11.45
N THR A 141 10.49 3.31 10.86
CA THR A 141 10.57 3.21 9.40
C THR A 141 9.23 2.82 8.78
N ILE A 142 8.48 1.90 9.39
CA ILE A 142 7.13 1.55 8.93
C ILE A 142 6.20 2.74 9.07
N GLN A 143 6.24 3.43 10.22
CA GLN A 143 5.46 4.65 10.45
C GLN A 143 5.69 5.70 9.35
N LEU A 144 6.95 5.95 8.98
CA LEU A 144 7.32 6.94 7.95
C LEU A 144 6.76 6.56 6.58
N GLU A 145 6.93 5.30 6.16
CA GLU A 145 6.40 4.85 4.86
C GLU A 145 4.86 4.86 4.85
N ALA A 146 4.22 4.48 5.96
CA ALA A 146 2.78 4.55 6.13
C ALA A 146 2.25 5.99 6.07
N PHE A 147 2.99 6.96 6.60
CA PHE A 147 2.65 8.38 6.48
C PHE A 147 2.60 8.84 5.03
N HIS A 148 3.58 8.45 4.20
CA HIS A 148 3.57 8.80 2.77
C HIS A 148 2.41 8.18 2.00
N VAL A 149 1.84 7.06 2.46
CA VAL A 149 0.60 6.50 1.92
C VAL A 149 -0.63 7.24 2.50
N PHE A 150 -0.65 7.47 3.81
CA PHE A 150 -1.75 8.13 4.51
C PHE A 150 -2.01 9.54 3.99
N LYS A 151 -0.97 10.30 3.65
CA LYS A 151 -1.15 11.65 3.09
C LYS A 151 -1.99 11.67 1.81
N LEU A 152 -1.99 10.58 1.03
CA LEU A 152 -2.84 10.46 -0.16
C LEU A 152 -4.33 10.40 0.20
N PHE A 153 -4.68 9.76 1.32
CA PHE A 153 -6.05 9.77 1.85
C PHE A 153 -6.45 11.16 2.32
N ALA A 154 -5.55 11.86 3.03
CA ALA A 154 -5.80 13.23 3.50
C ALA A 154 -5.90 14.24 2.34
N ALA A 155 -5.12 14.07 1.27
CA ALA A 155 -5.13 14.95 0.10
C ALA A 155 -6.26 14.65 -0.90
N ASN A 156 -6.96 13.50 -0.77
CA ASN A 156 -8.04 13.15 -1.70
C ASN A 156 -9.19 14.17 -1.63
N GLN A 157 -9.40 14.93 -2.70
CA GLN A 157 -10.47 15.94 -2.74
C GLN A 157 -11.88 15.33 -2.89
N ARG A 158 -11.98 14.04 -3.24
CA ARG A 158 -13.23 13.29 -3.41
C ARG A 158 -13.31 12.12 -2.43
N LYS A 159 -12.95 12.36 -1.16
CA LYS A 159 -13.03 11.35 -0.09
C LYS A 159 -14.46 10.80 0.03
N PRO A 160 -14.66 9.48 0.01
CA PRO A 160 -15.93 8.86 0.36
C PRO A 160 -16.38 9.24 1.77
N GLN A 161 -17.70 9.34 1.96
CA GLN A 161 -18.29 9.77 3.24
C GLN A 161 -17.88 8.89 4.42
N GLU A 162 -17.66 7.59 4.23
CA GLU A 162 -17.19 6.70 5.28
C GLU A 162 -15.77 7.02 5.76
N ILE A 163 -14.89 7.42 4.83
CA ILE A 163 -13.54 7.88 5.14
C ILE A 163 -13.59 9.21 5.90
N VAL A 164 -14.41 10.17 5.42
CA VAL A 164 -14.61 11.45 6.12
C VAL A 164 -15.11 11.21 7.55
N LYS A 165 -16.11 10.34 7.74
CA LYS A 165 -16.62 9.96 9.06
C LYS A 165 -15.53 9.44 9.99
N VAL A 166 -14.66 8.55 9.52
CA VAL A 166 -13.56 8.02 10.34
C VAL A 166 -12.53 9.10 10.69
N LEU A 167 -12.13 9.93 9.72
CA LEU A 167 -11.17 11.01 9.95
C LEU A 167 -11.71 12.06 10.92
N VAL A 168 -12.98 12.45 10.78
CA VAL A 168 -13.66 13.40 11.69
C VAL A 168 -13.81 12.80 13.09
N ALA A 169 -14.27 11.55 13.21
CA ALA A 169 -14.42 10.88 14.50
C ALA A 169 -13.10 10.73 15.27
N ASN A 170 -11.96 10.70 14.56
CA ASN A 170 -10.63 10.60 15.14
C ASN A 170 -9.83 11.91 15.10
N ARG A 171 -10.43 13.04 14.70
CA ARG A 171 -9.73 14.30 14.38
C ARG A 171 -8.76 14.72 15.48
N SER A 172 -9.24 14.88 16.71
CA SER A 172 -8.40 15.35 17.82
C SER A 172 -7.25 14.39 18.13
N LYS A 173 -7.48 13.08 18.00
CA LYS A 173 -6.44 12.05 18.20
C LYS A 173 -5.39 12.09 17.10
N LEU A 174 -5.82 12.26 15.84
CA LEU A 174 -4.93 12.36 14.69
C LEU A 174 -4.07 13.62 14.73
N ILE A 175 -4.66 14.77 15.05
CA ILE A 175 -3.91 16.03 15.17
C ILE A 175 -2.85 15.92 16.28
N ARG A 176 -3.23 15.39 17.45
CA ARG A 176 -2.29 15.14 18.55
C ARG A 176 -1.23 14.10 18.18
N PHE A 177 -1.61 13.04 17.46
CA PHE A 177 -0.64 12.06 16.99
C PHE A 177 0.41 12.73 16.09
N PHE A 178 -0.01 13.57 15.14
CA PHE A 178 0.89 14.23 14.20
C PHE A 178 1.73 15.37 14.81
N SER A 179 1.31 15.97 15.94
CA SER A 179 2.19 16.91 16.66
C SER A 179 3.44 16.22 17.21
N ASP A 180 3.27 14.99 17.69
CA ASP A 180 4.34 14.19 18.29
C ASP A 180 5.03 13.28 17.24
N PHE A 181 4.54 13.30 16.00
CA PHE A 181 5.05 12.53 14.88
C PHE A 181 6.25 13.23 14.23
N SER A 182 7.42 13.01 14.81
CA SER A 182 8.70 13.53 14.33
C SER A 182 9.73 12.43 14.09
N PHE A 183 10.69 12.72 13.23
CA PHE A 183 11.83 11.86 12.93
C PHE A 183 13.11 12.69 12.98
N GLU A 184 14.18 12.15 13.55
CA GLU A 184 15.47 12.87 13.73
C GLU A 184 16.07 13.38 12.41
N LYS A 185 15.72 12.75 11.29
CA LYS A 185 16.18 13.10 9.93
C LYS A 185 15.05 13.62 9.03
N ALA A 186 14.00 14.19 9.62
CA ALA A 186 12.93 14.81 8.85
C ALA A 186 13.48 16.01 8.06
N ASP A 187 13.22 16.04 6.75
CA ASP A 187 13.50 17.18 5.90
C ASP A 187 12.34 18.18 5.90
N GLU A 188 12.56 19.35 5.31
CA GLU A 188 11.53 20.39 5.19
C GLU A 188 10.30 19.89 4.41
N GLN A 189 10.49 18.98 3.45
CA GLN A 189 9.40 18.40 2.69
C GLN A 189 8.48 17.56 3.57
N PHE A 190 9.04 16.72 4.44
CA PHE A 190 8.26 15.92 5.38
C PHE A 190 7.44 16.80 6.33
N GLU A 191 8.05 17.85 6.90
CA GLU A 191 7.34 18.76 7.81
C GLU A 191 6.23 19.55 7.09
N SER A 192 6.46 19.96 5.83
CA SER A 192 5.44 20.57 4.99
C SER A 192 4.27 19.63 4.70
N ASP A 193 4.55 18.39 4.28
CA ASP A 193 3.55 17.34 4.04
C ASP A 193 2.73 17.09 5.31
N LYS A 194 3.39 17.01 6.47
CA LYS A 194 2.75 16.76 7.77
C LYS A 194 1.82 17.90 8.14
N ALA A 195 2.26 19.15 7.97
CA ALA A 195 1.44 20.32 8.22
C ALA A 195 0.22 20.36 7.29
N GLU A 196 0.36 19.97 6.03
CA GLU A 196 -0.76 19.86 5.08
C GLU A 196 -1.78 18.81 5.52
N VAL A 197 -1.33 17.60 5.90
CA VAL A 197 -2.21 16.54 6.41
C VAL A 197 -2.99 17.00 7.64
N VAL A 198 -2.32 17.69 8.58
CA VAL A 198 -2.96 18.22 9.79
C VAL A 198 -4.00 19.27 9.44
N ARG A 199 -3.70 20.19 8.51
CA ARG A 199 -4.64 21.21 8.03
C ARG A 199 -5.87 20.57 7.40
N GLU A 200 -5.69 19.64 6.46
CA GLU A 200 -6.77 18.93 5.79
C GLU A 200 -7.69 18.23 6.81
N ILE A 201 -7.12 17.52 7.79
CA ILE A 201 -7.91 16.82 8.82
C ILE A 201 -8.67 17.80 9.73
N ALA A 202 -8.06 18.95 10.05
CA ALA A 202 -8.66 19.97 10.90
C ALA A 202 -9.89 20.63 10.24
N THR A 203 -9.85 20.84 8.92
CA THR A 203 -10.91 21.50 8.14
C THR A 203 -11.96 20.56 7.56
N LEU A 204 -11.74 19.23 7.60
CA LEU A 204 -12.74 18.26 7.14
C LEU A 204 -14.06 18.43 7.85
N GLU A 205 -15.16 18.62 7.13
CA GLU A 205 -16.51 18.66 7.70
C GLU A 205 -17.36 17.48 7.21
N LEU A 206 -18.29 17.03 8.05
CA LEU A 206 -19.33 16.11 7.61
C LEU A 206 -20.33 16.88 6.77
N THR A 207 -20.28 16.74 5.46
CA THR A 207 -21.36 17.22 4.59
C THR A 207 -22.58 16.30 4.78
N GLY A 208 -23.64 16.83 5.41
CA GLY A 208 -24.88 16.09 5.74
C GLY A 208 -25.86 15.90 4.56
N PRO A 209 -26.95 15.10 4.73
CA PRO A 209 -27.56 14.75 6.02
C PRO A 209 -27.57 13.25 6.39
N PRO A 210 -27.78 12.91 7.69
CA PRO A 210 -28.13 11.55 8.11
C PRO A 210 -29.54 11.20 7.63
N CYS A 211 -29.69 10.05 6.98
CA CYS A 211 -30.98 9.52 6.56
C CYS A 211 -31.76 8.97 7.77
N SER A 212 -32.41 9.85 8.53
CA SER A 212 -33.43 9.47 9.53
C SER A 212 -34.24 10.68 10.02
N SER A 213 -34.96 11.37 9.13
CA SER A 213 -36.09 12.26 9.50
C SER A 213 -36.98 12.57 8.28
N LEU A 214 -37.61 11.54 7.73
CA LEU A 214 -38.86 11.71 6.98
C LEU A 214 -39.95 10.99 7.78
N LYS A 215 -40.26 11.55 8.96
CA LYS A 215 -41.56 11.39 9.59
C LYS A 215 -42.25 12.74 9.51
N GLU A 216 -43.51 12.69 9.09
CA GLU A 216 -44.52 13.74 9.16
C GLU A 216 -44.35 14.91 8.20
N ILE A 217 -45.02 14.82 7.04
CA ILE A 217 -46.02 15.84 6.69
C ILE A 217 -47.24 15.13 6.10
N SER A 218 -48.29 15.11 6.91
CA SER A 218 -49.68 14.96 6.50
C SER A 218 -50.14 16.18 5.70
N CYS A 219 -50.76 15.96 4.55
CA CYS A 219 -52.00 16.59 4.08
C CYS A 219 -52.57 15.72 2.97
#